data_AF-A0A2N5XA04-F1
#
_entry.id   AF-A0A2N5XA04-F1
#
_cell.length_a   1.000
_cell.length_b   1.000
_cell.length_c   1.000
_cell.angle_alpha   90.00
_cell.angle_beta   90.00
_cell.angle_gamma   90.00
#
_symmetry.space_group_name_H-M   'P 1'
#
loop_
_entity.id
_entity.type
_entity.pdbx_description
1 polymer ?
#
loop_
_entity_poly.entity_id
_entity_poly.type
_entity_poly.pdbx_seq_one_letter_code
_entity_poly.pdbx_strand_id
1 'polypeptide(L)' 'GAKAAAALAGRTDPVRGGPFTVELEFDAVHLAGAATVVPTVERCGERRVRYTSDTMYEGIRCFKAVTTIVSAAVEETYG' A
#
# COMPACT_ATOMS: atom_id res chain seq x y z
N GLY A 1 17.50 10.19 19.31
CA GLY A 1 16.47 10.21 20.37
C GLY A 1 15.53 11.39 20.17
N ALA A 2 14.30 11.33 20.70
CA ALA A 2 13.24 12.33 20.45
C ALA A 2 13.70 13.79 20.61
N LYS A 3 14.53 14.08 21.64
CA LYS A 3 15.07 15.43 21.89
C LYS A 3 15.93 15.98 20.74
N ALA A 4 16.69 15.12 20.07
CA ALA A 4 17.50 15.52 18.91
C ALA A 4 16.66 15.74 17.65
N ALA A 5 15.57 14.98 17.49
CA ALA A 5 14.66 15.12 16.34
C ALA A 5 13.82 16.40 16.40
N ALA A 6 13.44 16.85 17.60
CA ALA A 6 12.67 18.07 17.78
C ALA A 6 13.37 19.33 17.21
N ALA A 7 14.70 19.37 17.25
CA ALA A 7 15.48 20.48 16.68
C ALA A 7 15.41 20.54 15.13
N LEU A 8 15.03 19.44 14.48
CA LEU A 8 14.85 19.35 13.02
C LEU A 8 13.41 19.66 12.59
N ALA A 9 12.47 19.81 13.53
CA ALA A 9 11.08 20.09 13.22
C ALA A 9 10.91 21.52 12.73
N GLY A 10 10.29 21.67 11.56
CA GLY A 10 10.00 22.96 10.95
C GLY A 10 8.95 22.81 9.86
N ARG A 11 8.44 23.93 9.35
CA ARG A 11 7.54 23.89 8.18
C ARG A 11 8.37 23.58 6.95
N THR A 12 7.91 22.59 6.19
CA THR A 12 8.42 22.29 4.86
C THR A 12 7.25 22.37 3.89
N ASP A 13 7.52 22.74 2.64
CA ASP A 13 6.50 22.64 1.61
C ASP A 13 6.09 21.17 1.41
N PRO A 14 4.78 20.89 1.24
CA PRO A 14 4.33 19.54 0.93
C PRO A 14 4.92 19.08 -0.40
N VAL A 15 5.38 17.83 -0.47
CA VAL A 15 5.76 17.23 -1.75
C VAL A 15 4.53 17.16 -2.65
N ARG A 16 4.56 17.88 -3.77
CA ARG A 16 3.57 17.82 -4.84
C ARG A 16 4.18 17.02 -5.98
N GLY A 17 3.94 15.71 -6.02
CA GLY A 17 4.60 14.83 -6.99
C GLY A 17 3.78 13.61 -7.34
N GLY A 18 2.64 13.80 -8.02
CA GLY A 18 1.83 12.72 -8.59
C GLY A 18 1.92 12.68 -10.12
N PRO A 19 1.40 11.63 -10.77
CA PRO A 19 0.75 10.47 -10.15
C PRO A 19 1.76 9.56 -9.43
N PHE A 20 1.29 8.86 -8.39
CA PHE A 20 2.08 7.96 -7.54
C PHE A 20 1.74 6.52 -7.88
N THR A 21 2.73 5.73 -8.29
CA THR A 21 2.60 4.28 -8.44
C THR A 21 3.07 3.59 -7.16
N VAL A 22 2.24 2.70 -6.62
CA VAL A 22 2.54 1.87 -5.46
C VAL A 22 2.55 0.41 -5.91
N GLU A 23 3.63 -0.31 -5.60
CA GLU A 23 3.72 -1.75 -5.82
C GLU A 23 3.76 -2.47 -4.47
N LEU A 24 3.02 -3.56 -4.37
CA LEU A 24 2.94 -4.39 -3.17
C LEU A 24 3.33 -5.82 -3.53
N GLU A 25 4.16 -6.43 -2.70
CA GLU A 25 4.49 -7.85 -2.76
C GLU A 25 3.87 -8.58 -1.57
N PHE A 26 3.32 -9.77 -1.81
CA PHE A 26 2.70 -10.63 -0.79
C PHE A 26 3.47 -11.95 -0.62
N ASP A 27 3.26 -12.62 0.51
CA ASP A 27 3.95 -13.87 0.82
C ASP A 27 3.50 -15.05 -0.07
N ALA A 28 2.28 -15.00 -0.59
CA ALA A 28 1.72 -16.06 -1.43
C ALA A 28 1.02 -15.53 -2.69
N VAL A 29 1.08 -16.32 -3.76
CA VAL A 29 0.51 -15.98 -5.08
C VAL A 29 -1.00 -15.75 -5.03
N HIS A 30 -1.73 -16.48 -4.18
CA HIS A 30 -3.18 -16.31 -4.07
C HIS A 30 -3.57 -14.97 -3.43
N LEU A 31 -2.74 -14.42 -2.54
CA LEU A 31 -2.97 -13.11 -1.90
C LEU A 31 -2.89 -11.96 -2.92
N ALA A 32 -1.96 -12.06 -3.89
CA ALA A 32 -1.91 -11.13 -5.01
C ALA A 32 -3.18 -11.21 -5.88
N GLY A 33 -3.79 -12.39 -5.99
CA GLY A 33 -5.10 -12.54 -6.64
C GLY A 33 -6.22 -11.88 -5.84
N ALA A 34 -6.27 -12.09 -4.52
CA ALA A 34 -7.27 -11.46 -3.65
C ALA A 34 -7.23 -9.93 -3.73
N ALA A 35 -6.02 -9.34 -3.77
CA ALA A 35 -5.83 -7.90 -3.88
C ALA A 35 -6.47 -7.27 -5.15
N THR A 36 -6.57 -8.02 -6.26
CA THR A 36 -7.16 -7.50 -7.51
C THR A 36 -8.69 -7.31 -7.48
N VAL A 37 -9.36 -7.70 -6.39
CA VAL A 37 -10.77 -7.34 -6.16
C VAL A 37 -10.92 -5.84 -5.90
N VAL A 38 -9.87 -5.17 -5.43
CA VAL A 38 -9.87 -3.72 -5.26
C VAL A 38 -9.76 -3.04 -6.63
N PRO A 39 -10.67 -2.12 -7.01
CA PRO A 39 -10.60 -1.45 -8.30
C PRO A 39 -9.25 -0.77 -8.52
N THR A 40 -8.79 -0.73 -9.78
CA THR A 40 -7.49 -0.17 -10.24
C THR A 40 -6.23 -0.92 -9.82
N VAL A 41 -6.36 -1.96 -8.99
CA VAL A 41 -5.25 -2.83 -8.59
C VAL A 41 -5.08 -3.93 -9.63
N GLU A 42 -3.90 -3.98 -10.25
CA GLU A 42 -3.55 -4.96 -11.28
C GLU A 42 -2.37 -5.82 -10.83
N ARG A 43 -2.29 -7.08 -11.31
CA ARG A 43 -1.09 -7.90 -11.06
C ARG A 43 0.06 -7.38 -11.92
N CYS A 44 1.23 -7.21 -11.31
CA CYS A 44 2.48 -6.87 -12.00
C CYS A 44 3.58 -7.92 -11.79
N GLY A 45 3.25 -9.05 -11.16
CA GLY A 45 4.13 -10.22 -10.98
C GLY A 45 3.39 -11.34 -10.27
N GLU A 46 4.05 -12.49 -10.08
CA GLU A 46 3.42 -13.68 -9.46
C GLU A 46 2.82 -13.38 -8.10
N ARG A 47 3.58 -12.68 -7.25
CA ARG A 47 3.17 -12.27 -5.89
C ARG A 47 3.01 -10.76 -5.76
N ARG A 48 2.93 -10.02 -6.88
CA ARG A 48 2.94 -8.55 -6.88
C ARG A 48 1.71 -7.94 -7.53
N VAL A 49 1.23 -6.85 -6.95
CA VAL A 49 0.22 -5.97 -7.53
C VAL A 49 0.72 -4.53 -7.57
N ARG A 50 0.14 -3.73 -8.45
CA ARG A 50 0.38 -2.29 -8.53
C ARG A 50 -0.94 -1.55 -8.65
N TYR A 51 -0.93 -0.30 -8.22
CA TYR A 51 -1.95 0.69 -8.58
C TYR A 51 -1.29 2.06 -8.69
N THR A 52 -1.97 2.98 -9.38
CA THR A 52 -1.52 4.36 -9.53
C THR A 52 -2.62 5.31 -9.01
N SER A 53 -2.24 6.37 -8.32
CA SER A 53 -3.18 7.37 -7.77
C SER A 53 -2.64 8.77 -7.97
N ASP A 54 -3.52 9.74 -8.24
CA ASP A 54 -3.12 11.12 -8.50
C ASP A 54 -2.57 11.79 -7.23
N THR A 55 -3.09 11.39 -6.07
CA THR A 55 -2.63 11.87 -4.77
C THR A 55 -2.21 10.73 -3.85
N MET A 56 -1.24 10.96 -2.97
CA MET A 56 -0.91 10.00 -1.90
C MET A 56 -2.06 9.79 -0.92
N TYR A 57 -3.00 10.74 -0.85
CA TYR A 57 -4.19 10.58 -0.02
C TYR A 57 -5.15 9.52 -0.57
N GLU A 58 -5.34 9.47 -1.89
CA GLU A 58 -6.03 8.35 -2.54
C GLU A 58 -5.19 7.08 -2.47
N GLY A 59 -3.88 7.22 -2.68
CA GLY A 59 -2.94 6.11 -2.62
C GLY A 59 -2.98 5.36 -1.29
N ILE A 60 -3.02 6.07 -0.16
CA ILE A 60 -3.11 5.43 1.18
C ILE A 60 -4.49 4.83 1.44
N ARG A 61 -5.57 5.38 0.87
CA ARG A 61 -6.90 4.75 0.96
C ARG A 61 -6.96 3.45 0.17
N CYS A 62 -6.41 3.43 -1.04
CA CYS A 62 -6.31 2.22 -1.85
C CYS A 62 -5.48 1.17 -1.12
N PHE A 63 -4.31 1.55 -0.57
CA PHE A 63 -3.48 0.68 0.25
C PHE A 63 -4.28 0.01 1.38
N LYS A 64 -5.02 0.81 2.16
CA LYS A 64 -5.83 0.28 3.26
C LYS A 64 -6.91 -0.69 2.79
N ALA A 65 -7.55 -0.43 1.64
CA ALA A 65 -8.53 -1.34 1.07
C ALA A 65 -7.86 -2.67 0.67
N VAL A 66 -6.72 -2.61 -0.03
CA VAL A 66 -5.92 -3.79 -0.40
C VAL A 66 -5.55 -4.61 0.82
N THR A 67 -4.97 -4.00 1.85
CA THR A 67 -4.57 -4.72 3.06
C THR A 67 -5.77 -5.32 3.79
N THR A 68 -6.93 -4.67 3.79
CA THR A 68 -8.14 -5.21 4.43
C THR A 68 -8.61 -6.48 3.73
N ILE A 69 -8.67 -6.48 2.39
CA ILE A 69 -9.05 -7.64 1.59
C ILE A 69 -8.03 -8.78 1.75
N VAL A 70 -6.74 -8.45 1.66
CA VAL A 70 -5.67 -9.44 1.78
C VAL A 70 -5.66 -10.08 3.17
N SER A 71 -5.79 -9.29 4.24
CA SER A 71 -5.87 -9.83 5.61
C SER A 71 -7.04 -10.79 5.80
N ALA A 72 -8.17 -10.58 5.12
CA ALA A 72 -9.32 -11.48 5.16
C ALA A 72 -9.13 -12.75 4.30
N ALA A 73 -8.17 -12.74 3.38
CA ALA A 73 -7.86 -13.86 2.49
C ALA A 73 -6.70 -14.75 3.01
N VAL A 74 -6.03 -14.34 4.08
CA VAL A 74 -5.05 -15.18 4.78
C VAL A 74 -5.81 -16.30 5.49
N GLU A 75 -5.44 -17.54 5.22
CA GLU A 75 -5.99 -18.70 5.94
C GLU A 75 -5.65 -18.60 7.44
N GLU A 76 -6.64 -18.79 8.30
CA GLU A 76 -6.37 -18.98 9.73
C GLU A 76 -5.54 -20.25 9.91
N THR A 77 -4.34 -20.10 10.44
CA THR A 77 -3.51 -21.24 10.83
C THR A 77 -4.22 -21.94 11.99
N TYR A 78 -4.99 -22.99 11.71
CA TYR A 78 -5.50 -23.87 12.76
C TYR A 78 -4.28 -24.63 13.31
N GLY A 79 -3.84 -24.23 14.50
CA GLY A 79 -2.81 -24.93 15.27
C GLY A 79 -3.34 -26.19 15.92
#